data_AF-A0AA42ZGR1-F1
#
_entry.id   AF-A0AA42ZGR1-F1
#
_cell.length_a   1.000
_cell.length_b   1.000
_cell.length_c   1.000
_cell.angle_alpha   90.00
_cell.angle_beta   90.00
_cell.angle_gamma   90.00
#
_symmetry.space_group_name_H-M   'P 1'
#
loop_
_entity.id
_entity.type
_entity.pdbx_description
1 polymer ?
#
loop_
_entity_poly.entity_id
_entity_poly.type
_entity_poly.pdbx_seq_one_letter_code
_entity_poly.pdbx_strand_id
1 'polypeptide(L)'
;MDSAAVTVICDKFNLQSNLGALRNRQLRESAIVAAALSAVAVGLTGRGSLNRVPKEQITKELTNSLKRDNDRTAAQVMAQVLQTTTERLPVGEEVLIESTITEGVRVKPGYEAGGNPTIAVGALFGKPQHRQRYGTSMPASVTLLSMGNDVIEGTTKSVTGQHSSLTALFLTESNVKRHLPDIYVQRWMAGAWFHDFNPREMSLVDSAAAVAAAYGMSEVNELSAFFLDRKRHYPAMDQLNEAGITTPYDKDGDLFPAVVLGHEGISFPNGRRLDAMIGEIGGSAEWAVGVLPLVWRGGQAIGMLTSQSALSRKDRDPAKQWNERFNFTEDEFIMIQDARFEHKPHFTIHDILEDPFAGGIAAFGAITDNYYLPLMEGVKADHEADCVTVNVFVVNSMGLMECWCLRLKAENSLEHSTKLLSSPKTDLTELKGADLERAIGDHLADEDRRKQFRIFFNNEYYPAMIPMRDRVVMLHRVIDDLIERGALAELDSKIVAITERLAPEWFVEPGD
;
A
#
# COMPACT_ATOMS: atom_id res chain seq x y z
N MET A 1 -1.56 -20.96 -13.25
CA MET A 1 -2.04 -21.41 -11.92
C MET A 1 -2.25 -22.90 -12.00
N ASP A 2 -1.61 -23.67 -11.12
CA ASP A 2 -1.72 -25.14 -11.10
C ASP A 2 -2.93 -25.58 -10.28
N SER A 3 -3.10 -25.01 -9.09
CA SER A 3 -4.30 -25.18 -8.26
C SER A 3 -4.55 -23.97 -7.37
N ALA A 4 -5.79 -23.84 -6.90
CA ALA A 4 -6.20 -22.83 -5.93
C ALA A 4 -7.18 -23.46 -4.93
N ALA A 5 -6.95 -23.24 -3.64
CA ALA A 5 -7.87 -23.60 -2.58
C ALA A 5 -8.34 -22.31 -1.88
N VAL A 6 -9.65 -22.20 -1.63
CA VAL A 6 -10.26 -21.03 -0.98
C VAL A 6 -10.82 -21.44 0.37
N THR A 7 -10.38 -20.77 1.42
CA THR A 7 -10.92 -20.91 2.78
C THR A 7 -11.75 -19.69 3.09
N VAL A 8 -13.04 -19.87 3.38
CA VAL A 8 -13.91 -18.78 3.81
C VAL A 8 -13.61 -18.46 5.27
N ILE A 9 -13.21 -17.22 5.52
CA ILE A 9 -12.89 -16.69 6.87
C ILE A 9 -14.14 -16.06 7.49
N CYS A 10 -14.95 -15.39 6.68
CA CYS A 10 -16.22 -14.81 7.08
C CYS A 10 -17.17 -14.75 5.88
N ASP A 11 -18.38 -15.27 6.04
CA ASP A 11 -19.45 -15.25 5.04
C ASP A 11 -20.61 -14.30 5.40
N LYS A 12 -20.42 -13.46 6.43
CA LYS A 12 -21.41 -12.47 6.83
C LYS A 12 -21.48 -11.34 5.80
N PHE A 13 -22.56 -11.33 5.04
CA PHE A 13 -22.81 -10.32 4.01
C PHE A 13 -23.14 -8.94 4.61
N ASN A 14 -22.46 -7.92 4.10
CA ASN A 14 -22.86 -6.54 4.21
C ASN A 14 -23.82 -6.19 3.07
N LEU A 15 -25.06 -5.86 3.41
CA LEU A 15 -26.14 -5.59 2.44
C LEU A 15 -26.10 -4.17 1.86
N GLN A 16 -25.17 -3.31 2.30
CA GLN A 16 -25.01 -1.96 1.78
C GLN A 16 -24.34 -1.91 0.40
N SER A 17 -23.75 -3.03 -0.05
CA SER A 17 -22.94 -3.07 -1.27
C SER A 17 -23.40 -4.10 -2.29
N ASN A 18 -22.88 -3.96 -3.50
CA ASN A 18 -22.88 -4.99 -4.52
C ASN A 18 -21.48 -5.09 -5.14
N LEU A 19 -21.14 -6.20 -5.81
CA LEU A 19 -19.80 -6.36 -6.40
C LEU A 19 -19.53 -5.46 -7.63
N GLY A 20 -20.54 -4.78 -8.18
CA GLY A 20 -20.44 -3.94 -9.37
C GLY A 20 -19.63 -4.55 -10.52
N ALA A 21 -18.65 -3.84 -11.09
CA ALA A 21 -17.75 -4.34 -12.15
C ALA A 21 -16.92 -5.56 -11.71
N LEU A 22 -16.67 -5.69 -10.41
CA LEU A 22 -16.06 -6.89 -9.82
C LEU A 22 -17.04 -8.06 -9.77
N ARG A 23 -18.22 -8.03 -10.40
CA ARG A 23 -18.92 -9.26 -10.80
C ARG A 23 -18.14 -10.02 -11.87
N ASN A 24 -17.32 -9.32 -12.65
CA ASN A 24 -16.38 -9.92 -13.57
C ASN A 24 -15.35 -10.76 -12.80
N ARG A 25 -15.33 -12.06 -13.09
CA ARG A 25 -14.44 -13.01 -12.43
C ARG A 25 -12.97 -12.72 -12.73
N GLN A 26 -12.62 -12.43 -13.98
CA GLN A 26 -11.25 -12.16 -14.41
C GLN A 26 -10.71 -10.90 -13.73
N LEU A 27 -11.52 -9.85 -13.60
CA LEU A 27 -11.14 -8.63 -12.89
C LEU A 27 -10.91 -8.90 -11.39
N ARG A 28 -11.79 -9.63 -10.71
CA ARG A 28 -11.57 -10.04 -9.31
C ARG A 28 -10.30 -10.84 -9.13
N GLU A 29 -10.13 -11.90 -9.92
CA GLU A 29 -8.96 -12.77 -9.85
C GLU A 29 -7.68 -11.97 -10.15
N SER A 30 -7.74 -10.93 -10.98
CA SER A 30 -6.57 -10.10 -11.26
C SER A 30 -6.05 -9.32 -10.05
N ALA A 31 -6.92 -8.80 -9.17
CA ALA A 31 -6.51 -8.16 -7.93
C ALA A 31 -5.82 -9.16 -6.98
N ILE A 32 -6.36 -10.38 -6.90
CA ILE A 32 -5.80 -11.49 -6.12
C ILE A 32 -4.42 -11.88 -6.66
N VAL A 33 -4.31 -12.06 -7.98
CA VAL A 33 -3.06 -12.44 -8.66
C VAL A 33 -2.02 -11.31 -8.59
N ALA A 34 -2.43 -10.04 -8.61
CA ALA A 34 -1.53 -8.91 -8.45
C ALA A 34 -0.88 -8.93 -7.06
N ALA A 35 -1.66 -9.11 -5.99
CA ALA A 35 -1.12 -9.31 -4.65
C ALA A 35 -0.26 -10.58 -4.55
N ALA A 36 -0.73 -11.70 -5.13
CA ALA A 36 -0.03 -12.98 -5.09
C ALA A 36 1.36 -12.92 -5.74
N LEU A 37 1.45 -12.43 -6.98
CA LEU A 37 2.70 -12.41 -7.73
C LEU A 37 3.69 -11.38 -7.18
N SER A 38 3.21 -10.25 -6.66
CA SER A 38 4.08 -9.31 -5.95
C SER A 38 4.65 -9.94 -4.67
N ALA A 39 3.83 -10.64 -3.89
CA ALA A 39 4.29 -11.36 -2.72
C ALA A 39 5.29 -12.47 -3.09
N VAL A 40 5.03 -13.24 -4.14
CA VAL A 40 5.95 -14.26 -4.69
C VAL A 40 7.28 -13.64 -5.09
N ALA A 41 7.27 -12.55 -5.84
CA ALA A 41 8.50 -11.90 -6.32
C ALA A 41 9.40 -11.48 -5.15
N VAL A 42 8.83 -10.84 -4.12
CA VAL A 42 9.57 -10.46 -2.90
C VAL A 42 9.91 -11.70 -2.07
N GLY A 43 9.02 -12.66 -1.96
CA GLY A 43 9.19 -13.89 -1.19
C GLY A 43 10.37 -14.75 -1.66
N LEU A 44 10.60 -14.80 -2.98
CA LEU A 44 11.70 -15.54 -3.60
C LEU A 44 13.02 -14.77 -3.50
N THR A 45 13.03 -13.47 -3.79
CA THR A 45 14.28 -12.71 -3.95
C THR A 45 14.69 -11.93 -2.70
N GLY A 46 13.73 -11.28 -2.06
CA GLY A 46 13.94 -10.24 -1.06
C GLY A 46 13.64 -10.62 0.38
N ARG A 47 12.85 -11.68 0.62
CA ARG A 47 12.48 -12.12 1.96
C ARG A 47 13.70 -12.56 2.76
N GLY A 48 13.87 -11.97 3.94
CA GLY A 48 14.98 -12.29 4.84
C GLY A 48 16.35 -11.96 4.22
N SER A 49 16.42 -11.03 3.26
CA SER A 49 17.65 -10.65 2.59
C SER A 49 18.75 -10.20 3.56
N LEU A 50 18.39 -9.55 4.67
CA LEU A 50 19.34 -9.20 5.73
C LEU A 50 19.99 -10.41 6.41
N ASN A 51 19.30 -11.55 6.46
CA ASN A 51 19.85 -12.77 7.06
C ASN A 51 20.95 -13.40 6.20
N ARG A 52 21.10 -12.96 4.94
CA ARG A 52 22.17 -13.39 4.02
C ARG A 52 23.44 -12.53 4.17
N VAL A 53 23.39 -11.46 4.96
CA VAL A 53 24.49 -10.52 5.16
C VAL A 53 25.14 -10.76 6.53
N PRO A 54 26.49 -10.80 6.64
CA PRO A 54 27.17 -10.85 7.94
C PRO A 54 26.75 -9.69 8.86
N LYS A 55 26.52 -9.96 10.15
CA LYS A 55 25.96 -8.98 11.10
C LYS A 55 26.79 -7.69 11.18
N GLU A 56 28.10 -7.78 11.00
CA GLU A 56 29.04 -6.66 11.05
C GLU A 56 28.92 -5.72 9.85
N GLN A 57 28.32 -6.19 8.75
CA GLN A 57 28.12 -5.44 7.51
C GLN A 57 26.69 -4.86 7.40
N ILE A 58 25.80 -5.19 8.34
CA ILE A 58 24.43 -4.67 8.35
C ILE A 58 24.46 -3.22 8.82
N THR A 59 24.34 -2.30 7.87
CA THR A 59 24.18 -0.86 8.13
C THR A 59 22.73 -0.42 7.93
N LYS A 60 22.41 0.79 8.39
CA LYS A 60 21.09 1.41 8.16
C LYS A 60 20.87 1.65 6.66
N GLU A 61 21.91 2.07 5.95
CA GLU A 61 21.91 2.35 4.52
C GLU A 61 21.63 1.08 3.73
N LEU A 62 22.31 -0.02 4.06
CA LEU A 62 22.05 -1.33 3.44
C LEU A 62 20.62 -1.80 3.69
N THR A 63 20.15 -1.70 4.95
CA THR A 63 18.78 -2.05 5.32
C THR A 63 17.76 -1.26 4.51
N ASN A 64 17.95 0.05 4.38
CA ASN A 64 17.08 0.91 3.59
C ASN A 64 17.15 0.59 2.09
N SER A 65 18.34 0.25 1.57
CA SER A 65 18.49 -0.20 0.18
C SER A 65 17.66 -1.45 -0.10
N LEU A 66 17.83 -2.50 0.73
CA LEU A 66 17.09 -3.76 0.56
C LEU A 66 15.58 -3.57 0.70
N LYS A 67 15.13 -2.64 1.58
CA LYS A 67 13.72 -2.28 1.70
C LYS A 67 13.19 -1.65 0.40
N ARG A 68 13.92 -0.67 -0.15
CA ARG A 68 13.58 -0.04 -1.44
C ARG A 68 13.56 -1.04 -2.59
N ASP A 69 14.47 -2.03 -2.59
CA ASP A 69 14.50 -3.09 -3.60
C ASP A 69 13.26 -3.98 -3.53
N ASN A 70 12.80 -4.32 -2.33
CA ASN A 70 11.56 -5.06 -2.12
C ASN A 70 10.35 -4.23 -2.56
N ASP A 71 10.23 -2.98 -2.10
CA ASP A 71 9.11 -2.08 -2.45
C ASP A 71 9.02 -1.90 -3.98
N ARG A 72 10.16 -1.66 -4.64
CA ARG A 72 10.26 -1.58 -6.12
C ARG A 72 9.78 -2.84 -6.80
N THR A 73 10.24 -4.00 -6.35
CA THR A 73 9.87 -5.29 -6.94
C THR A 73 8.37 -5.53 -6.81
N ALA A 74 7.80 -5.28 -5.62
CA ALA A 74 6.36 -5.43 -5.38
C ALA A 74 5.53 -4.47 -6.25
N ALA A 75 5.89 -3.19 -6.30
CA ALA A 75 5.24 -2.16 -7.10
C ALA A 75 5.27 -2.52 -8.61
N GLN A 76 6.45 -2.92 -9.08
CA GLN A 76 6.71 -3.26 -10.47
C GLN A 76 5.89 -4.48 -10.93
N VAL A 77 5.83 -5.54 -10.11
CA VAL A 77 5.06 -6.74 -10.43
C VAL A 77 3.56 -6.47 -10.33
N MET A 78 3.12 -5.72 -9.32
CA MET A 78 1.70 -5.39 -9.11
C MET A 78 1.17 -4.60 -10.31
N ALA A 79 1.88 -3.55 -10.72
CA ALA A 79 1.55 -2.74 -11.87
C ALA A 79 1.53 -3.54 -13.19
N GLN A 80 2.49 -4.45 -13.39
CA GLN A 80 2.51 -5.32 -14.57
C GLN A 80 1.28 -6.22 -14.65
N VAL A 81 0.88 -6.85 -13.54
CA VAL A 81 -0.30 -7.73 -13.52
C VAL A 81 -1.58 -6.95 -13.82
N LEU A 82 -1.73 -5.76 -13.24
CA LEU A 82 -2.87 -4.88 -13.49
C LEU A 82 -2.91 -4.40 -14.95
N GLN A 83 -1.78 -3.92 -15.50
CA GLN A 83 -1.69 -3.52 -16.90
C GLN A 83 -2.03 -4.70 -17.84
N THR A 84 -1.41 -5.85 -17.63
CA THR A 84 -1.61 -7.05 -18.46
C THR A 84 -3.07 -7.51 -18.45
N THR A 85 -3.71 -7.47 -17.27
CA THR A 85 -5.11 -7.88 -17.15
C THR A 85 -6.03 -6.91 -17.87
N THR A 86 -5.90 -5.61 -17.59
CA THR A 86 -6.78 -4.58 -18.14
C THR A 86 -6.68 -4.45 -19.66
N GLU A 87 -5.53 -4.78 -20.25
CA GLU A 87 -5.37 -4.88 -21.72
C GLU A 87 -6.11 -6.08 -22.33
N ARG A 88 -6.29 -7.16 -21.57
CA ARG A 88 -6.87 -8.44 -22.05
C ARG A 88 -8.37 -8.57 -21.80
N LEU A 89 -8.99 -7.63 -21.09
CA LEU A 89 -10.44 -7.67 -20.85
C LEU A 89 -11.22 -7.53 -22.17
N PRO A 90 -12.27 -8.34 -22.38
CA PRO A 90 -13.06 -8.31 -23.59
C PRO A 90 -13.87 -7.00 -23.69
N VAL A 91 -14.24 -6.64 -24.92
CA VAL A 91 -15.06 -5.44 -25.18
C VAL A 91 -16.36 -5.49 -24.38
N GLY A 92 -16.70 -4.40 -23.70
CA GLY A 92 -17.88 -4.30 -22.83
C GLY A 92 -17.63 -4.69 -21.37
N GLU A 93 -16.47 -5.26 -21.05
CA GLU A 93 -16.00 -5.51 -19.67
C GLU A 93 -14.70 -4.75 -19.39
N GLU A 94 -14.39 -3.78 -20.25
CA GLU A 94 -13.13 -3.06 -20.21
C GLU A 94 -13.10 -2.15 -18.99
N VAL A 95 -11.91 -2.01 -18.41
CA VAL A 95 -11.70 -1.08 -17.30
C VAL A 95 -10.51 -0.18 -17.57
N LEU A 96 -10.53 0.96 -16.89
CA LEU A 96 -9.39 1.83 -16.70
C LEU A 96 -9.19 1.95 -15.18
N ILE A 97 -8.02 1.55 -14.68
CA ILE A 97 -7.67 1.65 -13.26
C ILE A 97 -6.77 2.86 -13.09
N GLU A 98 -7.11 3.73 -12.15
CA GLU A 98 -6.27 4.84 -11.70
C GLU A 98 -5.74 4.56 -10.29
N SER A 99 -4.42 4.63 -10.11
CA SER A 99 -3.82 4.67 -8.77
C SER A 99 -4.09 6.04 -8.14
N THR A 100 -4.85 6.08 -7.05
CA THR A 100 -5.34 7.31 -6.41
C THR A 100 -4.81 7.52 -5.00
N ILE A 101 -4.34 6.45 -4.35
CA ILE A 101 -3.85 6.41 -2.97
C ILE A 101 -2.57 5.54 -2.94
N THR A 102 -1.48 6.09 -2.41
CA THR A 102 -0.21 5.37 -2.19
C THR A 102 0.56 5.98 -1.01
N GLU A 103 1.54 5.26 -0.44
CA GLU A 103 2.55 5.73 0.55
C GLU A 103 3.54 6.78 -0.02
N GLY A 104 3.17 7.47 -1.11
CA GLY A 104 4.11 8.24 -1.92
C GLY A 104 4.48 9.60 -1.34
N VAL A 105 5.73 9.70 -0.87
CA VAL A 105 6.54 10.92 -0.53
C VAL A 105 6.69 11.25 0.97
N ARG A 106 6.11 10.48 1.92
CA ARG A 106 6.27 10.73 3.36
C ARG A 106 7.75 10.73 3.81
N VAL A 107 8.22 11.87 4.32
CA VAL A 107 9.55 11.98 4.94
C VAL A 107 9.59 11.13 6.21
N LYS A 108 10.28 9.97 6.19
CA LYS A 108 10.48 9.13 7.38
C LYS A 108 11.41 9.86 8.38
N PRO A 109 11.27 9.68 9.71
CA PRO A 109 11.95 10.52 10.71
C PRO A 109 13.50 10.55 10.62
N GLY A 110 14.03 11.70 10.18
CA GLY A 110 15.45 12.07 10.23
C GLY A 110 16.21 11.90 8.92
N TYR A 111 15.92 12.79 7.97
CA TYR A 111 16.37 12.87 6.55
C TYR A 111 15.45 12.15 5.55
N GLU A 112 15.21 12.87 4.44
CA GLU A 112 14.76 12.46 3.10
C GLU A 112 13.30 12.71 2.70
N ALA A 113 13.12 13.76 1.87
CA ALA A 113 12.07 13.78 0.85
C ALA A 113 12.54 12.91 -0.31
N GLY A 114 11.98 11.70 -0.39
CA GLY A 114 12.24 10.68 -1.40
C GLY A 114 11.47 9.43 -1.03
N GLY A 115 10.29 9.24 -1.64
CA GLY A 115 9.41 8.12 -1.32
C GLY A 115 10.03 6.76 -1.68
N ASN A 116 9.65 5.72 -0.94
CA ASN A 116 9.91 4.34 -1.38
C ASN A 116 9.37 4.16 -2.82
N PRO A 117 10.06 3.41 -3.70
CA PRO A 117 9.50 3.08 -5.01
C PRO A 117 8.11 2.44 -4.85
N THR A 118 7.11 3.02 -5.51
CA THR A 118 5.69 2.64 -5.36
C THR A 118 4.93 2.84 -6.68
N ILE A 119 3.65 2.50 -6.71
CA ILE A 119 2.76 2.86 -7.83
C ILE A 119 2.30 4.30 -7.64
N ALA A 120 2.76 5.19 -8.51
CA ALA A 120 2.48 6.62 -8.44
C ALA A 120 0.97 6.95 -8.42
N VAL A 121 0.59 8.00 -7.68
CA VAL A 121 -0.74 8.62 -7.86
C VAL A 121 -0.86 9.10 -9.30
N GLY A 122 -2.01 8.85 -9.93
CA GLY A 122 -2.28 9.14 -11.34
C GLY A 122 -1.77 8.08 -12.32
N ALA A 123 -1.12 7.00 -11.86
CA ALA A 123 -0.76 5.89 -12.73
C ALA A 123 -2.03 5.23 -13.31
N LEU A 124 -2.06 5.02 -14.62
CA LEU A 124 -3.20 4.47 -15.35
C LEU A 124 -2.93 3.09 -15.92
N PHE A 125 -3.79 2.13 -15.60
CA PHE A 125 -3.77 0.78 -16.16
C PHE A 125 -4.98 0.51 -17.04
N GLY A 126 -4.75 0.19 -18.30
CA GLY A 126 -5.82 -0.05 -19.26
C GLY A 126 -5.32 -0.02 -20.70
N LYS A 127 -6.24 -0.32 -21.62
CA LYS A 127 -5.94 -0.27 -23.06
C LYS A 127 -5.46 1.12 -23.47
N PRO A 128 -4.53 1.23 -24.44
CA PRO A 128 -3.97 2.51 -24.90
C PRO A 128 -5.04 3.56 -25.21
N GLN A 129 -6.10 3.18 -25.93
CA GLN A 129 -7.18 4.11 -26.28
C GLN A 129 -7.98 4.65 -25.08
N HIS A 130 -8.02 3.92 -23.96
CA HIS A 130 -8.71 4.37 -22.74
C HIS A 130 -7.84 5.35 -21.98
N ARG A 131 -6.55 5.04 -21.83
CA ARG A 131 -5.58 5.94 -21.17
C ARG A 131 -5.47 7.29 -21.89
N GLN A 132 -5.48 7.30 -23.22
CA GLN A 132 -5.46 8.53 -24.02
C GLN A 132 -6.70 9.43 -23.83
N ARG A 133 -7.83 8.85 -23.40
CA ARG A 133 -9.08 9.57 -23.12
C ARG A 133 -9.24 9.94 -21.65
N TYR A 134 -8.31 9.57 -20.79
CA TYR A 134 -8.36 9.92 -19.38
C TYR A 134 -8.47 11.44 -19.19
N GLY A 135 -9.34 11.87 -18.27
CA GLY A 135 -9.72 13.27 -18.08
C GLY A 135 -10.75 13.82 -19.08
N THR A 136 -11.22 13.00 -20.03
CA THR A 136 -12.32 13.32 -20.96
C THR A 136 -13.48 12.33 -20.82
N SER A 137 -14.50 12.44 -21.67
CA SER A 137 -15.63 11.50 -21.65
C SER A 137 -15.18 10.09 -22.05
N MET A 138 -15.26 9.17 -21.09
CA MET A 138 -15.06 7.74 -21.30
C MET A 138 -16.32 7.08 -21.90
N PRO A 139 -16.17 6.08 -22.80
CA PRO A 139 -17.32 5.29 -23.25
C PRO A 139 -18.02 4.63 -22.07
N ALA A 140 -19.35 4.56 -22.10
CA ALA A 140 -20.14 3.92 -21.04
C ALA A 140 -19.83 2.41 -20.86
N SER A 141 -19.16 1.79 -21.84
CA SER A 141 -18.70 0.41 -21.79
C SER A 141 -17.37 0.21 -21.06
N VAL A 142 -16.74 1.29 -20.57
CA VAL A 142 -15.48 1.23 -19.84
C VAL A 142 -15.70 1.69 -18.41
N THR A 143 -15.48 0.80 -17.45
CA THR A 143 -15.57 1.15 -16.02
C THR A 143 -14.28 1.81 -15.56
N LEU A 144 -14.39 2.96 -14.90
CA LEU A 144 -13.28 3.58 -14.17
C LEU A 144 -13.19 2.97 -12.78
N LEU A 145 -12.00 2.55 -12.37
CA LEU A 145 -11.73 2.03 -11.03
C LEU A 145 -10.66 2.89 -10.36
N SER A 146 -10.89 3.23 -9.10
CA SER A 146 -9.86 3.79 -8.22
C SER A 146 -9.12 2.66 -7.50
N MET A 147 -7.80 2.76 -7.48
CA MET A 147 -6.90 1.86 -6.78
C MET A 147 -6.23 2.61 -5.62
N GLY A 148 -6.05 1.90 -4.50
CA GLY A 148 -5.12 2.30 -3.46
C GLY A 148 -4.18 1.17 -3.13
N ASN A 149 -2.95 1.49 -2.75
CA ASN A 149 -1.94 0.48 -2.42
C ASN A 149 -0.97 0.93 -1.32
N ASP A 150 -0.51 -0.07 -0.60
CA ASP A 150 0.71 -0.05 0.18
C ASP A 150 1.49 -1.28 -0.26
N VAL A 151 2.41 -1.08 -1.21
CA VAL A 151 2.97 -2.18 -2.02
C VAL A 151 3.60 -3.27 -1.16
N ILE A 152 4.16 -2.90 0.00
CA ILE A 152 4.56 -3.82 1.07
C ILE A 152 4.23 -3.20 2.42
N GLU A 153 3.24 -3.78 3.07
CA GLU A 153 3.06 -3.63 4.50
C GLU A 153 4.16 -4.39 5.26
N GLY A 154 4.77 -3.68 6.21
CA GLY A 154 5.90 -4.19 6.98
C GLY A 154 7.15 -4.44 6.12
N THR A 155 7.60 -3.47 5.31
CA THR A 155 8.83 -3.64 4.50
C THR A 155 10.04 -4.05 5.34
N THR A 156 10.17 -3.57 6.59
CA THR A 156 11.26 -4.00 7.49
C THR A 156 11.14 -5.48 7.84
N LYS A 157 9.91 -5.97 8.05
CA LYS A 157 9.62 -7.40 8.30
C LYS A 157 9.95 -8.24 7.07
N SER A 158 9.71 -7.73 5.86
CA SER A 158 10.09 -8.43 4.61
C SER A 158 11.59 -8.71 4.53
N VAL A 159 12.46 -7.72 4.78
CA VAL A 159 13.92 -7.87 4.66
C VAL A 159 14.54 -8.63 5.83
N THR A 160 13.93 -8.60 7.00
CA THR A 160 14.38 -9.36 8.19
C THR A 160 13.82 -10.79 8.22
N GLY A 161 12.76 -11.07 7.46
CA GLY A 161 12.05 -12.35 7.48
C GLY A 161 11.14 -12.53 8.71
N GLN A 162 10.76 -11.44 9.37
CA GLN A 162 9.82 -11.46 10.49
C GLN A 162 8.38 -11.62 10.00
N HIS A 163 7.51 -12.12 10.88
CA HIS A 163 6.09 -12.38 10.58
C HIS A 163 5.30 -11.13 10.17
N SER A 164 4.22 -11.37 9.43
CA SER A 164 3.20 -10.39 9.05
C SER A 164 3.67 -9.27 8.10
N SER A 165 4.61 -9.55 7.20
CA SER A 165 4.83 -8.76 5.98
C SER A 165 3.99 -9.27 4.82
N LEU A 166 3.38 -8.33 4.08
CA LEU A 166 2.46 -8.63 2.99
C LEU A 166 2.40 -7.51 1.96
N THR A 167 1.98 -7.82 0.74
CA THR A 167 1.67 -6.81 -0.28
C THR A 167 0.21 -6.42 -0.19
N ALA A 168 -0.16 -5.16 -0.37
CA ALA A 168 -1.56 -4.72 -0.22
C ALA A 168 -2.05 -3.83 -1.37
N LEU A 169 -3.25 -4.11 -1.85
CA LEU A 169 -4.01 -3.20 -2.70
C LEU A 169 -5.52 -3.30 -2.46
N PHE A 170 -6.24 -2.27 -2.89
CA PHE A 170 -7.67 -2.37 -3.20
C PHE A 170 -7.98 -1.80 -4.58
N LEU A 171 -9.06 -2.27 -5.18
CA LEU A 171 -9.74 -1.69 -6.33
C LEU A 171 -11.20 -1.39 -5.93
N THR A 172 -11.71 -0.24 -6.34
CA THR A 172 -13.11 0.16 -6.11
C THR A 172 -13.66 0.96 -7.28
N GLU A 173 -14.96 0.81 -7.56
CA GLU A 173 -15.70 1.66 -8.49
C GLU A 173 -16.01 3.04 -7.90
N SER A 174 -15.83 3.21 -6.59
CA SER A 174 -15.96 4.52 -5.99
C SER A 174 -14.87 5.44 -6.50
N ASN A 175 -15.25 6.59 -7.03
CA ASN A 175 -14.29 7.66 -7.24
C ASN A 175 -13.76 8.17 -5.89
N VAL A 176 -12.50 8.63 -5.92
CA VAL A 176 -11.89 9.42 -4.85
C VAL A 176 -12.28 10.88 -5.05
N LYS A 177 -13.12 11.42 -4.17
CA LYS A 177 -13.49 12.84 -4.21
C LYS A 177 -12.50 13.74 -3.50
N ARG A 178 -11.62 13.16 -2.69
CA ARG A 178 -10.68 13.88 -1.86
C ARG A 178 -9.44 13.05 -1.57
N HIS A 179 -8.30 13.51 -2.05
CA HIS A 179 -7.02 12.87 -1.78
C HIS A 179 -6.58 13.12 -0.35
N LEU A 180 -6.14 12.06 0.33
CA LEU A 180 -5.48 12.18 1.62
C LEU A 180 -4.04 12.67 1.38
N PRO A 181 -3.59 13.73 2.07
CA PRO A 181 -2.18 14.11 2.03
C PRO A 181 -1.35 12.99 2.65
N ASP A 182 -0.12 12.79 2.16
CA ASP A 182 0.79 11.79 2.70
C ASP A 182 1.44 12.26 4.01
N ILE A 183 0.66 12.17 5.09
CA ILE A 183 0.98 12.62 6.45
C ILE A 183 0.45 11.59 7.46
N TYR A 184 0.76 11.75 8.75
CA TYR A 184 0.20 10.89 9.78
C TYR A 184 -1.28 11.16 10.07
N VAL A 185 -2.03 10.10 10.35
CA VAL A 185 -3.43 10.11 10.74
C VAL A 185 -3.57 9.49 12.12
N GLN A 186 -4.09 10.27 13.07
CA GLN A 186 -4.61 9.72 14.31
C GLN A 186 -5.96 9.05 14.01
N ARG A 187 -6.14 7.80 14.42
CA ARG A 187 -7.30 6.99 14.01
C ARG A 187 -8.07 6.38 15.17
N TRP A 188 -9.38 6.32 14.97
CA TRP A 188 -10.37 5.59 15.77
C TRP A 188 -11.04 4.60 14.86
N MET A 189 -10.79 3.31 15.04
CA MET A 189 -11.24 2.26 14.14
C MET A 189 -11.77 1.10 14.96
N ALA A 190 -12.84 0.47 14.49
CA ALA A 190 -13.39 -0.73 15.10
C ALA A 190 -14.06 -1.62 14.05
N GLY A 191 -14.05 -2.93 14.29
CA GLY A 191 -14.83 -3.91 13.54
C GLY A 191 -16.35 -3.79 13.76
N ALA A 192 -16.79 -3.07 14.79
CA ALA A 192 -18.17 -2.68 14.99
C ALA A 192 -18.42 -1.24 14.52
N TRP A 193 -19.64 -0.97 14.07
CA TRP A 193 -20.05 0.37 13.68
C TRP A 193 -20.36 1.24 14.92
N PHE A 194 -19.78 2.43 14.97
CA PHE A 194 -20.07 3.46 15.97
C PHE A 194 -20.44 4.80 15.30
N HIS A 195 -21.14 5.66 16.03
CA HIS A 195 -21.52 6.99 15.53
C HIS A 195 -20.30 7.90 15.35
N ASP A 196 -20.32 8.76 14.32
CA ASP A 196 -19.28 9.77 14.10
C ASP A 196 -19.22 10.74 15.30
N PHE A 197 -18.02 11.15 15.69
CA PHE A 197 -17.76 12.08 16.77
C PHE A 197 -16.56 12.96 16.43
N ASN A 198 -16.54 14.20 16.93
CA ASN A 198 -15.39 15.07 16.76
C ASN A 198 -14.28 14.66 17.75
N PRO A 199 -13.13 14.13 17.28
CA PRO A 199 -12.09 13.65 18.18
C PRO A 199 -11.37 14.78 18.95
N ARG A 200 -11.64 16.05 18.63
CA ARG A 200 -11.16 17.22 19.40
C ARG A 200 -12.02 17.53 20.62
N GLU A 201 -13.25 17.06 20.65
CA GLU A 201 -14.25 17.34 21.70
C GLU A 201 -14.48 16.14 22.62
N MET A 202 -13.80 15.02 22.36
CA MET A 202 -13.98 13.77 23.08
C MET A 202 -12.63 13.25 23.60
N SER A 203 -12.59 12.77 24.84
CA SER A 203 -11.38 12.13 25.38
C SER A 203 -11.15 10.75 24.75
N LEU A 204 -9.94 10.20 24.89
CA LEU A 204 -9.66 8.83 24.41
C LEU A 204 -10.54 7.80 25.13
N VAL A 205 -10.80 7.99 26.42
CA VAL A 205 -11.61 7.07 27.24
C VAL A 205 -13.08 7.16 26.86
N ASP A 206 -13.62 8.36 26.60
CA ASP A 206 -15.00 8.52 26.12
C ASP A 206 -15.17 7.92 24.72
N SER A 207 -14.17 8.10 23.85
CA SER A 207 -14.14 7.47 22.52
C SER A 207 -14.13 5.94 22.65
N ALA A 208 -13.34 5.41 23.60
CA ALA A 208 -13.30 3.98 23.88
C ALA A 208 -14.63 3.45 24.42
N ALA A 209 -15.33 4.21 25.26
CA ALA A 209 -16.65 3.87 25.74
C ALA A 209 -17.68 3.80 24.60
N ALA A 210 -17.63 4.74 23.65
CA ALA A 210 -18.48 4.69 22.46
C ALA A 210 -18.21 3.45 21.60
N VAL A 211 -16.94 3.08 21.42
CA VAL A 211 -16.54 1.87 20.68
C VAL A 211 -16.93 0.59 21.43
N ALA A 212 -16.71 0.51 22.74
CA ALA A 212 -17.12 -0.62 23.57
C ALA A 212 -18.64 -0.84 23.52
N ALA A 213 -19.42 0.23 23.61
CA ALA A 213 -20.88 0.19 23.47
C ALA A 213 -21.34 -0.35 22.11
N ALA A 214 -20.62 -0.03 21.03
CA ALA A 214 -20.90 -0.55 19.68
C ALA A 214 -20.70 -2.08 19.58
N TYR A 215 -19.79 -2.64 20.39
CA TYR A 215 -19.64 -4.09 20.54
C TYR A 215 -20.64 -4.73 21.53
N GLY A 216 -21.45 -3.92 22.21
CA GLY A 216 -22.34 -4.39 23.29
C GLY A 216 -21.60 -4.76 24.57
N MET A 217 -20.36 -4.29 24.75
CA MET A 217 -19.58 -4.49 25.98
C MET A 217 -20.17 -3.61 27.09
N SER A 218 -20.26 -4.16 28.30
CA SER A 218 -20.82 -3.41 29.44
C SER A 218 -19.76 -2.51 30.07
N GLU A 219 -18.50 -2.93 30.02
CA GLU A 219 -17.36 -2.22 30.61
C GLU A 219 -16.26 -1.96 29.57
N VAL A 220 -15.59 -0.80 29.68
CA VAL A 220 -14.51 -0.44 28.74
C VAL A 220 -13.27 -1.35 28.86
N ASN A 221 -13.08 -2.01 30.00
CA ASN A 221 -11.94 -2.90 30.24
C ASN A 221 -12.03 -4.24 29.48
N GLU A 222 -13.18 -4.53 28.87
CA GLU A 222 -13.35 -5.66 27.94
C GLU A 222 -12.71 -5.38 26.57
N LEU A 223 -12.53 -4.10 26.23
CA LEU A 223 -12.00 -3.65 24.95
C LEU A 223 -10.47 -3.76 24.88
N SER A 224 -9.98 -4.04 23.68
CA SER A 224 -8.57 -3.81 23.31
C SER A 224 -8.41 -2.76 22.21
N ALA A 225 -7.34 -1.98 22.28
CA ALA A 225 -6.97 -0.96 21.31
C ALA A 225 -5.53 -1.16 20.84
N PHE A 226 -5.33 -1.60 19.60
CA PHE A 226 -4.00 -1.85 19.04
C PHE A 226 -3.21 -0.56 18.79
N PHE A 227 -1.89 -0.64 18.98
CA PHE A 227 -0.94 0.42 18.67
C PHE A 227 0.31 -0.06 17.94
N LEU A 228 0.95 0.81 17.16
CA LEU A 228 2.38 0.65 16.90
C LEU A 228 3.20 1.03 18.15
N ASP A 229 4.28 0.31 18.43
CA ASP A 229 5.23 0.61 19.49
C ASP A 229 6.11 1.81 19.08
N ARG A 230 5.61 3.02 19.36
CA ARG A 230 6.23 4.29 19.03
C ARG A 230 6.10 5.24 20.20
N LYS A 231 7.15 6.02 20.50
CA LYS A 231 7.17 7.02 21.58
C LYS A 231 5.93 7.94 21.57
N ARG A 232 5.48 8.36 20.39
CA ARG A 232 4.29 9.20 20.21
C ARG A 232 2.98 8.58 20.72
N HIS A 233 2.92 7.27 20.92
CA HIS A 233 1.71 6.56 21.36
C HIS A 233 1.66 6.33 22.87
N TYR A 234 2.78 6.40 23.59
CA TYR A 234 2.80 6.04 25.01
C TYR A 234 1.79 6.84 25.85
N PRO A 235 1.62 8.16 25.67
CA PRO A 235 0.61 8.90 26.43
C PRO A 235 -0.83 8.45 26.17
N ALA A 236 -1.14 7.96 24.97
CA ALA A 236 -2.44 7.41 24.63
C ALA A 236 -2.63 6.03 25.26
N MET A 237 -1.59 5.20 25.16
CA MET A 237 -1.57 3.85 25.73
C MET A 237 -1.72 3.91 27.25
N ASP A 238 -0.99 4.80 27.92
CA ASP A 238 -1.06 5.00 29.37
C ASP A 238 -2.48 5.41 29.81
N GLN A 239 -3.10 6.39 29.13
CA GLN A 239 -4.49 6.80 29.41
C GLN A 239 -5.50 5.67 29.26
N LEU A 240 -5.37 4.85 28.20
CA LEU A 240 -6.27 3.72 27.96
C LEU A 240 -6.02 2.58 28.97
N ASN A 241 -4.76 2.27 29.26
CA ASN A 241 -4.38 1.25 30.24
C ASN A 241 -4.82 1.63 31.66
N GLU A 242 -4.74 2.90 32.05
CA GLU A 242 -5.28 3.42 33.32
C GLU A 242 -6.80 3.25 33.42
N ALA A 243 -7.51 3.36 32.30
CA ALA A 243 -8.95 3.06 32.20
C ALA A 243 -9.27 1.54 32.12
N GLY A 244 -8.26 0.67 32.16
CA GLY A 244 -8.39 -0.78 32.10
C GLY A 244 -8.48 -1.37 30.69
N ILE A 245 -8.41 -0.55 29.64
CA ILE A 245 -8.40 -0.99 28.24
C ILE A 245 -7.02 -1.55 27.92
N THR A 246 -6.97 -2.66 27.20
CA THR A 246 -5.69 -3.26 26.83
C THR A 246 -5.12 -2.64 25.57
N THR A 247 -3.82 -2.38 25.57
CA THR A 247 -3.12 -1.87 24.38
C THR A 247 -2.11 -2.87 23.78
N PRO A 248 -2.55 -3.89 23.02
CA PRO A 248 -1.62 -4.76 22.29
C PRO A 248 -0.85 -3.95 21.24
N TYR A 249 0.38 -4.34 20.93
CA TYR A 249 1.21 -3.57 20.00
C TYR A 249 2.11 -4.41 19.10
N ASP A 250 2.51 -3.81 17.98
CA ASP A 250 3.54 -4.30 17.05
C ASP A 250 4.57 -3.18 16.78
N LYS A 251 5.79 -3.51 16.40
CA LYS A 251 6.83 -2.51 16.08
C LYS A 251 6.71 -1.96 14.67
N ASP A 252 6.14 -2.76 13.76
CA ASP A 252 6.00 -2.42 12.35
C ASP A 252 4.73 -3.05 11.79
N GLY A 253 4.05 -2.34 10.90
CA GLY A 253 2.85 -2.82 10.25
C GLY A 253 1.57 -2.72 11.11
N ASP A 254 0.69 -1.84 10.66
CA ASP A 254 -0.60 -1.56 11.26
C ASP A 254 -1.79 -1.74 10.30
N LEU A 255 -1.53 -1.99 9.02
CA LEU A 255 -2.53 -2.16 7.98
C LEU A 255 -3.31 -3.45 8.17
N PHE A 256 -2.63 -4.59 8.34
CA PHE A 256 -3.34 -5.86 8.50
C PHE A 256 -4.16 -5.92 9.79
N PRO A 257 -3.65 -5.49 10.96
CA PRO A 257 -4.47 -5.32 12.15
C PRO A 257 -5.72 -4.47 11.90
N ALA A 258 -5.60 -3.34 11.17
CA ALA A 258 -6.74 -2.47 10.85
C ALA A 258 -7.84 -3.20 10.04
N VAL A 259 -7.44 -4.05 9.09
CA VAL A 259 -8.38 -4.80 8.23
C VAL A 259 -9.18 -5.82 9.04
N VAL A 260 -8.55 -6.48 10.01
CA VAL A 260 -9.11 -7.63 10.72
C VAL A 260 -9.70 -7.31 12.10
N LEU A 261 -9.75 -6.03 12.49
CA LEU A 261 -10.35 -5.56 13.75
C LEU A 261 -11.73 -6.19 14.01
N GLY A 262 -11.99 -6.65 15.23
CA GLY A 262 -13.26 -7.23 15.65
C GLY A 262 -13.56 -8.62 15.05
N HIS A 263 -12.68 -9.21 14.24
CA HIS A 263 -12.90 -10.56 13.73
C HIS A 263 -12.81 -11.60 14.86
N GLU A 264 -13.85 -12.44 15.00
CA GLU A 264 -13.99 -13.39 16.11
C GLU A 264 -12.91 -14.47 16.14
N GLY A 265 -12.37 -14.84 14.98
CA GLY A 265 -11.29 -15.82 14.86
C GLY A 265 -9.91 -15.33 15.27
N ILE A 266 -9.76 -14.03 15.60
CA ILE A 266 -8.48 -13.43 15.97
C ILE A 266 -8.49 -13.06 17.44
N SER A 267 -7.70 -13.79 18.22
CA SER A 267 -7.43 -13.52 19.62
C SER A 267 -5.95 -13.72 19.89
N PHE A 268 -5.38 -12.86 20.74
CA PHE A 268 -4.03 -12.99 21.22
C PHE A 268 -3.91 -14.20 22.16
N PRO A 269 -2.68 -14.71 22.42
CA PRO A 269 -2.47 -15.87 23.31
C PRO A 269 -3.05 -15.70 24.73
N ASN A 270 -3.27 -14.47 25.19
CA ASN A 270 -3.88 -14.16 26.47
C ASN A 270 -5.43 -14.15 26.42
N GLY A 271 -6.05 -14.58 25.31
CA GLY A 271 -7.49 -14.63 25.10
C GLY A 271 -8.13 -13.28 24.75
N ARG A 272 -7.36 -12.19 24.69
CA ARG A 272 -7.89 -10.88 24.31
C ARG A 272 -8.10 -10.80 22.80
N ARG A 273 -9.20 -10.18 22.39
CA ARG A 273 -9.50 -9.93 20.98
C ARG A 273 -8.69 -8.74 20.47
N LEU A 274 -8.65 -8.58 19.15
CA LEU A 274 -8.17 -7.37 18.50
C LEU A 274 -9.39 -6.54 18.08
N ASP A 275 -9.84 -5.61 18.90
CA ASP A 275 -11.17 -4.99 18.73
C ASP A 275 -11.12 -3.64 18.03
N ALA A 276 -10.16 -2.79 18.39
CA ALA A 276 -10.12 -1.40 17.94
C ALA A 276 -8.69 -0.85 17.75
N MET A 277 -8.61 0.36 17.20
CA MET A 277 -7.50 1.30 17.34
C MET A 277 -8.11 2.60 17.86
N ILE A 278 -7.59 3.17 18.95
CA ILE A 278 -8.19 4.37 19.57
C ILE A 278 -7.08 5.38 19.85
N GLY A 279 -7.00 6.41 19.02
CA GLY A 279 -5.96 7.43 19.14
C GLY A 279 -4.57 6.96 18.69
N GLU A 280 -4.49 5.79 18.05
CA GLU A 280 -3.29 5.31 17.37
C GLU A 280 -2.92 6.27 16.23
N ILE A 281 -1.63 6.48 15.95
CA ILE A 281 -1.14 7.36 14.89
C ILE A 281 -0.26 6.59 13.88
N GLY A 282 -0.87 6.31 12.72
CA GLY A 282 -0.27 5.63 11.57
C GLY A 282 -0.27 6.51 10.33
N GLY A 283 0.14 5.94 9.20
CA GLY A 283 0.16 6.65 7.93
C GLY A 283 -1.19 6.82 7.25
N SER A 284 -1.35 7.85 6.41
CA SER A 284 -2.59 8.09 5.69
C SER A 284 -2.90 7.07 4.61
N ALA A 285 -1.89 6.55 3.91
CA ALA A 285 -2.05 5.49 2.91
C ALA A 285 -2.53 4.18 3.57
N GLU A 286 -1.88 3.81 4.67
CA GLU A 286 -2.21 2.65 5.50
C GLU A 286 -3.63 2.76 6.07
N TRP A 287 -4.03 3.97 6.51
CA TRP A 287 -5.41 4.24 6.92
C TRP A 287 -6.38 3.98 5.75
N ALA A 288 -6.13 4.55 4.57
CA ALA A 288 -7.04 4.42 3.44
C ALA A 288 -7.18 2.97 2.94
N VAL A 289 -6.07 2.24 2.83
CA VAL A 289 -6.05 0.84 2.38
C VAL A 289 -6.67 -0.09 3.43
N GLY A 290 -6.55 0.23 4.73
CA GLY A 290 -7.11 -0.57 5.82
C GLY A 290 -8.60 -0.29 6.10
N VAL A 291 -9.03 0.96 5.98
CA VAL A 291 -10.39 1.39 6.35
C VAL A 291 -11.45 0.89 5.39
N LEU A 292 -11.18 0.91 4.08
CA LEU A 292 -12.17 0.50 3.10
C LEU A 292 -12.65 -0.96 3.30
N PRO A 293 -11.75 -1.97 3.40
CA PRO A 293 -12.16 -3.34 3.71
C PRO A 293 -12.73 -3.52 5.13
N LEU A 294 -12.31 -2.69 6.10
CA LEU A 294 -12.93 -2.68 7.43
C LEU A 294 -14.41 -2.26 7.36
N VAL A 295 -14.72 -1.20 6.61
CA VAL A 295 -16.09 -0.69 6.43
C VAL A 295 -16.94 -1.66 5.63
N TRP A 296 -16.38 -2.33 4.61
CA TRP A 296 -17.07 -3.40 3.89
C TRP A 296 -17.53 -4.53 4.82
N ARG A 297 -16.76 -4.85 5.86
CA ARG A 297 -17.12 -5.85 6.88
C ARG A 297 -18.15 -5.33 7.91
N GLY A 298 -18.55 -4.07 7.83
CA GLY A 298 -19.50 -3.43 8.75
C GLY A 298 -18.85 -2.68 9.92
N GLY A 299 -17.53 -2.48 9.88
CA GLY A 299 -16.81 -1.64 10.83
C GLY A 299 -16.96 -0.14 10.55
N GLN A 300 -16.28 0.66 11.36
CA GLN A 300 -16.25 2.12 11.23
C GLN A 300 -14.85 2.66 11.51
N ALA A 301 -14.52 3.78 10.88
CA ALA A 301 -13.28 4.48 11.10
C ALA A 301 -13.43 6.01 11.02
N ILE A 302 -12.81 6.69 11.98
CA ILE A 302 -12.56 8.13 11.97
C ILE A 302 -11.04 8.34 11.92
N GLY A 303 -10.57 9.15 10.97
CA GLY A 303 -9.20 9.64 10.90
C GLY A 303 -9.15 11.12 11.27
N MET A 304 -8.03 11.58 11.82
CA MET A 304 -7.74 13.00 12.00
C MET A 304 -6.28 13.26 11.66
N LEU A 305 -6.01 14.26 10.82
CA LEU A 305 -4.65 14.58 10.40
C LEU A 305 -3.79 15.03 11.59
N THR A 306 -2.52 14.63 11.59
CA THR A 306 -1.51 15.00 12.58
C THR A 306 -0.21 15.41 11.90
N SER A 307 0.57 16.29 12.52
CA SER A 307 1.82 16.81 11.96
C SER A 307 2.89 15.71 11.92
N GLN A 308 3.36 15.38 10.71
CA GLN A 308 4.51 14.52 10.49
C GLN A 308 5.76 15.15 11.11
N SER A 309 5.95 16.45 10.91
CA SER A 309 7.09 17.20 11.40
C SER A 309 7.17 17.14 12.92
N ALA A 310 6.09 17.45 13.62
CA ALA A 310 6.04 17.40 15.09
C ALA A 310 6.32 15.99 15.63
N LEU A 311 5.70 14.97 15.03
CA LEU A 311 5.79 13.58 15.49
C LEU A 311 7.11 12.88 15.13
N SER A 312 7.86 13.41 14.16
CA SER A 312 9.14 12.85 13.71
C SER A 312 10.35 13.37 14.49
N ARG A 313 10.15 14.37 15.35
CA ARG A 313 11.22 14.97 16.17
C ARG A 313 11.75 14.02 17.22
N LYS A 314 13.06 13.73 17.16
CA LYS A 314 13.75 12.82 18.10
C LYS A 314 14.14 13.49 19.43
N ASP A 315 14.12 14.82 19.48
CA ASP A 315 14.51 15.65 20.63
C ASP A 315 13.34 15.92 21.61
N ARG A 316 12.19 15.27 21.42
CA ARG A 316 10.99 15.43 22.24
C ARG A 316 10.71 14.18 23.05
N ASP A 317 10.25 14.35 24.29
CA ASP A 317 9.70 13.25 25.08
C ASP A 317 8.31 12.84 24.57
N PRO A 318 7.81 11.63 24.94
CA PRO A 318 6.50 11.15 24.53
C PRO A 318 5.33 12.11 24.78
N ALA A 319 5.26 12.72 25.97
CA ALA A 319 4.16 13.60 26.36
C ALA A 319 4.14 14.87 25.50
N LYS A 320 5.32 15.44 25.24
CA LYS A 320 5.48 16.61 24.37
C LYS A 320 5.15 16.28 22.91
N GLN A 321 5.59 15.13 22.39
CA GLN A 321 5.20 14.67 21.05
C GLN A 321 3.68 14.57 20.92
N TRP A 322 3.01 13.97 21.91
CA TRP A 322 1.57 13.84 21.92
C TRP A 322 0.86 15.19 21.94
N ASN A 323 1.29 16.12 22.80
CA ASN A 323 0.67 17.44 22.92
C ASN A 323 0.91 18.33 21.70
N GLU A 324 2.07 18.21 21.04
CA GLU A 324 2.44 18.99 19.85
C GLU A 324 1.97 18.35 18.54
N ARG A 325 1.27 17.20 18.56
CA ARG A 325 0.93 16.41 17.35
C ARG A 325 0.06 17.13 16.31
N PHE A 326 -0.54 18.27 16.65
CA PHE A 326 -1.32 19.11 15.73
C PHE A 326 -0.61 20.43 15.39
N ASN A 327 0.67 20.57 15.74
CA ASN A 327 1.46 21.74 15.41
C ASN A 327 2.05 21.58 14.01
N PHE A 328 1.22 21.82 12.99
CA PHE A 328 1.62 21.72 11.60
C PHE A 328 2.64 22.81 11.21
N THR A 329 3.56 22.48 10.32
CA THR A 329 4.40 23.47 9.63
C THR A 329 3.60 24.21 8.56
N GLU A 330 4.13 25.30 8.02
CA GLU A 330 3.51 26.01 6.90
C GLU A 330 3.29 25.09 5.68
N ASP A 331 4.29 24.27 5.33
CA ASP A 331 4.19 23.29 4.25
C ASP A 331 3.07 22.26 4.50
N GLU A 332 2.96 21.73 5.72
CA GLU A 332 1.90 20.81 6.09
C GLU A 332 0.53 21.50 6.05
N PHE A 333 0.42 22.76 6.46
CA PHE A 333 -0.81 23.52 6.35
C PHE A 333 -1.24 23.72 4.89
N ILE A 334 -0.30 24.00 3.98
CA ILE A 334 -0.59 24.11 2.53
C ILE A 334 -1.12 22.77 2.01
N MET A 335 -0.46 21.65 2.33
CA MET A 335 -0.93 20.32 1.94
C MET A 335 -2.35 20.02 2.45
N ILE A 336 -2.65 20.40 3.70
CA ILE A 336 -3.96 20.23 4.33
C ILE A 336 -5.03 21.07 3.63
N GLN A 337 -4.70 22.33 3.29
CA GLN A 337 -5.61 23.24 2.57
C GLN A 337 -5.88 22.78 1.14
N ASP A 338 -4.86 22.33 0.42
CA ASP A 338 -5.02 21.78 -0.93
C ASP A 338 -5.89 20.52 -0.92
N ALA A 339 -5.75 19.70 0.13
CA ALA A 339 -6.62 18.55 0.39
C ALA A 339 -7.96 18.94 1.06
N ARG A 340 -8.25 20.23 1.22
CA ARG A 340 -9.50 20.85 1.74
C ARG A 340 -9.84 20.58 3.22
N PHE A 341 -8.86 20.19 4.05
CA PHE A 341 -9.01 19.70 5.44
C PHE A 341 -9.00 20.81 6.51
N GLU A 342 -8.98 22.08 6.11
CA GLU A 342 -8.87 23.22 7.00
C GLU A 342 -10.03 23.37 8.00
N HIS A 343 -11.27 23.07 7.58
CA HIS A 343 -12.46 23.29 8.42
C HIS A 343 -12.89 22.06 9.24
N LYS A 344 -12.65 20.86 8.69
CA LYS A 344 -12.97 19.57 9.33
C LYS A 344 -11.75 18.66 9.22
N PRO A 345 -10.82 18.70 10.20
CA PRO A 345 -9.56 17.96 10.14
C PRO A 345 -9.72 16.49 10.51
N HIS A 346 -10.90 16.09 10.98
CA HIS A 346 -11.31 14.69 11.12
C HIS A 346 -12.24 14.27 9.97
N PHE A 347 -12.19 13.01 9.61
CA PHE A 347 -12.86 12.48 8.43
C PHE A 347 -13.20 11.00 8.58
N THR A 348 -14.19 10.57 7.82
CA THR A 348 -14.53 9.16 7.63
C THR A 348 -14.22 8.74 6.20
N ILE A 349 -14.39 7.46 5.86
CA ILE A 349 -14.24 7.01 4.47
C ILE A 349 -15.20 7.73 3.52
N HIS A 350 -16.36 8.17 4.02
CA HIS A 350 -17.34 8.94 3.27
C HIS A 350 -16.89 10.37 2.98
N ASP A 351 -15.81 10.88 3.56
CA ASP A 351 -15.20 12.16 3.17
C ASP A 351 -14.17 11.98 2.05
N ILE A 352 -13.64 10.76 1.86
CA ILE A 352 -12.59 10.41 0.90
C ILE A 352 -13.17 9.87 -0.41
N LEU A 353 -14.18 8.99 -0.28
CA LEU A 353 -14.84 8.30 -1.38
C LEU A 353 -16.24 8.85 -1.64
N GLU A 354 -16.68 8.82 -2.90
CA GLU A 354 -18.05 9.17 -3.28
C GLU A 354 -19.07 8.16 -2.74
N ASP A 355 -18.84 6.87 -3.00
CA ASP A 355 -19.66 5.76 -2.52
C ASP A 355 -18.77 4.56 -2.15
N PRO A 356 -18.36 4.43 -0.87
CA PRO A 356 -17.52 3.32 -0.41
C PRO A 356 -18.06 1.92 -0.74
N PHE A 357 -19.35 1.77 -1.05
CA PHE A 357 -20.01 0.50 -1.31
C PHE A 357 -20.39 0.28 -2.78
N ALA A 358 -19.92 1.11 -3.72
CA ALA A 358 -20.21 0.99 -5.15
C ALA A 358 -19.81 -0.37 -5.76
N GLY A 359 -18.72 -0.95 -5.24
CA GLY A 359 -18.16 -2.23 -5.67
C GLY A 359 -16.66 -2.20 -5.49
N GLY A 360 -16.08 -3.24 -4.88
CA GLY A 360 -14.67 -3.24 -4.53
C GLY A 360 -14.11 -4.59 -4.05
N ILE A 361 -12.78 -4.69 -4.11
CA ILE A 361 -11.98 -5.82 -3.61
C ILE A 361 -10.66 -5.29 -3.04
N ALA A 362 -10.25 -5.83 -1.90
CA ALA A 362 -8.94 -5.62 -1.29
C ALA A 362 -8.23 -6.97 -1.20
N ALA A 363 -6.95 -7.01 -1.55
CA ALA A 363 -6.15 -8.23 -1.61
C ALA A 363 -4.79 -8.03 -0.93
N PHE A 364 -4.41 -9.01 -0.10
CA PHE A 364 -3.27 -8.97 0.80
C PHE A 364 -2.42 -10.24 0.64
N GLY A 365 -1.31 -10.17 -0.10
CA GLY A 365 -0.45 -11.32 -0.43
C GLY A 365 0.62 -11.55 0.63
N ALA A 366 0.67 -12.74 1.22
CA ALA A 366 1.59 -13.07 2.32
C ALA A 366 3.03 -13.29 1.82
N ILE A 367 3.94 -12.37 2.14
CA ILE A 367 5.39 -12.55 1.89
C ILE A 367 5.98 -13.49 2.96
N THR A 368 5.59 -13.27 4.22
CA THR A 368 6.02 -14.01 5.42
C THR A 368 4.80 -14.58 6.14
N ASP A 369 4.98 -15.58 7.00
CA ASP A 369 3.89 -16.14 7.79
C ASP A 369 3.22 -15.03 8.62
N ASN A 370 1.88 -15.01 8.64
CA ASN A 370 1.12 -13.99 9.34
C ASN A 370 0.84 -14.42 10.79
N TYR A 371 1.16 -13.52 11.73
CA TYR A 371 0.93 -13.76 13.15
C TYR A 371 -0.56 -13.69 13.53
N TYR A 372 -1.32 -12.76 12.94
CA TYR A 372 -2.73 -12.53 13.27
C TYR A 372 -3.62 -13.62 12.68
N LEU A 373 -3.31 -14.08 11.47
CA LEU A 373 -4.05 -15.11 10.76
C LEU A 373 -3.12 -16.26 10.36
N PRO A 374 -2.82 -17.23 11.25
CA PRO A 374 -1.76 -18.24 11.04
C PRO A 374 -1.93 -19.14 9.80
N LEU A 375 -3.13 -19.27 9.26
CA LEU A 375 -3.37 -19.97 7.98
C LEU A 375 -2.76 -19.24 6.77
N MET A 376 -2.42 -17.95 6.90
CA MET A 376 -1.67 -17.20 5.89
C MET A 376 -0.17 -17.43 6.07
N GLU A 377 0.28 -18.60 5.69
CA GLU A 377 1.71 -18.88 5.57
C GLU A 377 2.32 -18.02 4.45
N GLY A 378 3.57 -17.60 4.63
CA GLY A 378 4.32 -16.85 3.64
C GLY A 378 4.69 -17.70 2.42
N VAL A 379 5.32 -17.06 1.43
CA VAL A 379 5.70 -17.72 0.18
C VAL A 379 6.57 -18.97 0.41
N LYS A 380 6.17 -20.10 -0.18
CA LYS A 380 6.93 -21.36 -0.13
C LYS A 380 7.30 -21.81 -1.54
N ALA A 381 8.59 -21.96 -1.81
CA ALA A 381 9.09 -22.47 -3.08
C ALA A 381 9.48 -23.94 -2.96
N ASP A 382 9.09 -24.71 -3.95
CA ASP A 382 9.53 -26.07 -4.23
C ASP A 382 10.34 -26.03 -5.53
N HIS A 383 11.66 -26.01 -5.39
CA HIS A 383 12.59 -25.94 -6.52
C HIS A 383 12.70 -27.25 -7.30
N GLU A 384 12.29 -28.38 -6.73
CA GLU A 384 12.29 -29.67 -7.44
C GLU A 384 11.06 -29.79 -8.35
N ALA A 385 9.91 -29.28 -7.89
CA ALA A 385 8.68 -29.27 -8.66
C ALA A 385 8.48 -28.00 -9.51
N ASP A 386 9.42 -27.04 -9.43
CA ASP A 386 9.31 -25.70 -10.00
C ASP A 386 7.97 -25.01 -9.66
N CYS A 387 7.56 -25.14 -8.39
CA CYS A 387 6.27 -24.64 -7.90
C CYS A 387 6.46 -23.64 -6.75
N VAL A 388 5.59 -22.64 -6.70
CA VAL A 388 5.51 -21.70 -5.57
C VAL A 388 4.09 -21.67 -5.02
N THR A 389 3.99 -21.65 -3.69
CA THR A 389 2.73 -21.49 -2.97
C THR A 389 2.69 -20.13 -2.32
N VAL A 390 1.56 -19.44 -2.42
CA VAL A 390 1.33 -18.12 -1.82
C VAL A 390 -0.10 -18.03 -1.30
N ASN A 391 -0.28 -17.45 -0.11
CA ASN A 391 -1.58 -17.15 0.46
C ASN A 391 -1.95 -15.69 0.20
N VAL A 392 -3.21 -15.45 -0.20
CA VAL A 392 -3.76 -14.11 -0.38
C VAL A 392 -5.04 -13.99 0.44
N PHE A 393 -5.07 -13.05 1.36
CA PHE A 393 -6.28 -12.69 2.08
C PHE A 393 -7.05 -11.63 1.30
N VAL A 394 -8.36 -11.82 1.20
CA VAL A 394 -9.24 -11.01 0.35
C VAL A 394 -10.42 -10.55 1.17
N VAL A 395 -10.74 -9.26 1.05
CA VAL A 395 -12.01 -8.70 1.52
C VAL A 395 -12.69 -8.05 0.34
N ASN A 396 -13.93 -8.42 0.04
CA ASN A 396 -14.69 -7.73 -0.99
C ASN A 396 -15.71 -6.77 -0.38
N SER A 397 -16.28 -5.93 -1.24
CA SER A 397 -17.28 -4.92 -0.89
C SER A 397 -18.57 -5.46 -0.25
N MET A 398 -18.86 -6.76 -0.40
CA MET A 398 -19.95 -7.43 0.32
C MET A 398 -19.55 -7.87 1.74
N GLY A 399 -18.35 -7.54 2.21
CA GLY A 399 -17.83 -7.92 3.54
C GLY A 399 -17.32 -9.36 3.63
N LEU A 400 -17.33 -10.12 2.54
CA LEU A 400 -16.81 -11.49 2.51
C LEU A 400 -15.30 -11.48 2.70
N MET A 401 -14.81 -12.36 3.58
CA MET A 401 -13.40 -12.56 3.85
C MET A 401 -12.99 -13.96 3.42
N GLU A 402 -11.96 -14.05 2.59
CA GLU A 402 -11.47 -15.33 2.06
C GLU A 402 -9.95 -15.36 2.15
N CYS A 403 -9.38 -16.55 2.36
CA CYS A 403 -7.96 -16.81 2.13
C CYS A 403 -7.79 -17.77 0.96
N TRP A 404 -7.10 -17.30 -0.07
CA TRP A 404 -6.78 -18.02 -1.28
C TRP A 404 -5.36 -18.58 -1.19
N CYS A 405 -5.23 -19.90 -1.11
CA CYS A 405 -3.96 -20.60 -1.22
C CYS A 405 -3.73 -20.97 -2.69
N LEU A 406 -2.80 -20.28 -3.33
CA LEU A 406 -2.49 -20.46 -4.75
C LEU A 406 -1.22 -21.27 -4.91
N ARG A 407 -1.29 -22.34 -5.70
CA ARG A 407 -0.11 -23.06 -6.20
C ARG A 407 0.15 -22.67 -7.65
N LEU A 408 1.32 -22.10 -7.89
CA LEU A 408 1.75 -21.61 -9.19
C LEU A 408 2.94 -22.46 -9.66
N LYS A 409 2.81 -23.07 -10.84
CA LYS A 409 3.90 -23.81 -11.48
C LYS A 409 4.58 -22.91 -12.51
N ALA A 410 5.91 -22.85 -12.48
CA ALA A 410 6.68 -22.16 -13.50
C ALA A 410 6.61 -22.93 -14.82
N GLU A 411 6.51 -22.21 -15.94
CA GLU A 411 6.50 -22.82 -17.27
C GLU A 411 7.86 -23.39 -17.66
N ASN A 412 8.93 -22.68 -17.30
CA ASN A 412 10.32 -23.06 -17.56
C ASN A 412 11.02 -23.57 -16.29
N SER A 413 11.35 -22.66 -15.38
CA SER A 413 11.89 -22.96 -14.05
C SER A 413 11.59 -21.80 -13.10
N LEU A 414 11.64 -22.04 -11.78
CA LEU A 414 11.50 -20.97 -10.80
C LEU A 414 12.59 -19.91 -10.91
N GLU A 415 13.82 -20.30 -11.25
CA GLU A 415 14.92 -19.35 -11.47
C GLU A 415 14.61 -18.42 -12.65
N HIS A 416 14.10 -18.96 -13.75
CA HIS A 416 13.70 -18.18 -14.90
C HIS A 416 12.54 -17.23 -14.56
N SER A 417 11.50 -17.71 -13.88
CA SER A 417 10.38 -16.87 -13.43
C SER A 417 10.84 -15.78 -12.46
N THR A 418 11.80 -16.07 -11.58
CA THR A 418 12.36 -15.10 -10.65
C THR A 418 13.04 -13.94 -11.39
N LYS A 419 13.79 -14.24 -12.45
CA LYS A 419 14.39 -13.23 -13.32
C LYS A 419 13.37 -12.39 -14.09
N LEU A 420 12.24 -12.98 -14.51
CA LEU A 420 11.17 -12.21 -15.15
C LEU A 420 10.46 -11.27 -14.17
N LEU A 421 10.41 -11.64 -12.89
CA LEU A 421 9.78 -10.85 -11.83
C LEU A 421 10.70 -9.76 -11.24
N SER A 422 12.01 -9.81 -11.52
CA SER A 422 12.92 -8.77 -11.03
C SER A 422 12.67 -7.43 -11.72
N SER A 423 12.93 -6.34 -10.98
CA SER A 423 12.87 -5.00 -11.55
C SER A 423 13.93 -4.83 -12.66
N PRO A 424 13.62 -4.14 -13.77
CA PRO A 424 14.62 -3.76 -14.75
C PRO A 424 15.85 -3.06 -14.15
N LYS A 425 15.70 -2.31 -13.05
CA LYS A 425 16.83 -1.66 -12.36
C LYS A 425 17.90 -2.65 -11.91
N THR A 426 17.51 -3.88 -11.55
CA THR A 426 18.44 -4.94 -11.15
C THR A 426 19.43 -5.26 -12.28
N ASP A 427 18.95 -5.34 -13.52
CA ASP A 427 19.78 -5.61 -14.70
C ASP A 427 20.70 -4.42 -15.05
N LEU A 428 20.38 -3.21 -14.59
CA LEU A 428 21.12 -1.98 -14.89
C LEU A 428 22.15 -1.59 -13.82
N THR A 429 22.02 -2.10 -12.59
CA THR A 429 22.72 -1.58 -11.40
C THR A 429 24.25 -1.58 -11.53
N GLU A 430 24.83 -2.57 -12.21
CA GLU A 430 26.28 -2.70 -12.36
C GLU A 430 26.83 -2.14 -13.69
N LEU A 431 25.95 -1.70 -14.60
CA LEU A 431 26.33 -1.30 -15.95
C LEU A 431 26.72 0.18 -16.05
N LYS A 432 27.62 0.51 -16.98
CA LYS A 432 28.11 1.87 -17.21
C LYS A 432 28.32 2.15 -18.70
N GLY A 433 28.28 3.42 -19.10
CA GLY A 433 28.62 3.87 -20.44
C GLY A 433 27.83 3.15 -21.54
N ALA A 434 28.53 2.65 -22.55
CA ALA A 434 27.93 1.96 -23.69
C ALA A 434 27.20 0.67 -23.31
N ASP A 435 27.62 -0.04 -22.25
CA ASP A 435 26.96 -1.27 -21.81
C ASP A 435 25.59 -0.97 -21.18
N LEU A 436 25.48 0.12 -20.41
CA LEU A 436 24.21 0.59 -19.85
C LEU A 436 23.25 1.02 -20.96
N GLU A 437 23.75 1.76 -21.95
CA GLU A 437 22.94 2.20 -23.10
C GLU A 437 22.42 1.03 -23.92
N ARG A 438 23.28 0.03 -24.20
CA ARG A 438 22.87 -1.19 -24.89
C ARG A 438 21.78 -1.92 -24.12
N ALA A 439 21.93 -2.10 -22.80
CA ALA A 439 20.93 -2.79 -21.98
C ALA A 439 19.57 -2.07 -21.98
N ILE A 440 19.55 -0.73 -21.88
CA ILE A 440 18.31 0.04 -22.00
C ILE A 440 17.72 -0.11 -23.41
N GLY A 441 18.56 -0.05 -24.45
CA GLY A 441 18.14 -0.32 -25.83
C GLY A 441 17.50 -1.70 -26.01
N ASP A 442 18.07 -2.73 -25.40
CA ASP A 442 17.55 -4.11 -25.45
C ASP A 442 16.19 -4.22 -24.74
N HIS A 443 15.97 -3.51 -23.62
CA HIS A 443 14.65 -3.42 -22.99
C HIS A 443 13.62 -2.73 -23.89
N LEU A 444 14.02 -1.67 -24.60
CA LEU A 444 13.12 -0.89 -25.46
C LEU A 444 12.81 -1.58 -26.80
N ALA A 445 13.65 -2.52 -27.24
CA ALA A 445 13.51 -3.21 -28.53
C ALA A 445 12.45 -4.33 -28.51
N ASP A 446 12.25 -4.99 -27.37
CA ASP A 446 11.23 -6.04 -27.19
C ASP A 446 9.94 -5.43 -26.61
N GLU A 447 8.76 -5.79 -27.15
CA GLU A 447 7.50 -5.11 -26.79
C GLU A 447 7.11 -5.31 -25.32
N ASP A 448 7.26 -6.53 -24.81
CA ASP A 448 6.87 -6.87 -23.44
C ASP A 448 7.87 -6.27 -22.44
N ARG A 449 9.17 -6.35 -22.73
CA ARG A 449 10.20 -5.68 -21.93
C ARG A 449 10.08 -4.17 -21.97
N ARG A 450 9.67 -3.58 -23.09
CA ARG A 450 9.44 -2.13 -23.21
C ARG A 450 8.30 -1.69 -22.30
N LYS A 451 7.20 -2.44 -22.24
CA LYS A 451 6.09 -2.18 -21.31
C LYS A 451 6.55 -2.29 -19.86
N GLN A 452 7.29 -3.35 -19.54
CA GLN A 452 7.87 -3.55 -18.21
C GLN A 452 8.79 -2.38 -17.82
N PHE A 453 9.67 -1.96 -18.73
CA PHE A 453 10.60 -0.85 -18.54
C PHE A 453 9.87 0.49 -18.35
N ARG A 454 8.79 0.75 -19.10
CA ARG A 454 7.94 1.94 -18.92
C ARG A 454 7.32 1.98 -17.53
N ILE A 455 6.80 0.86 -17.04
CA ILE A 455 6.23 0.77 -15.68
C ILE A 455 7.31 1.05 -14.64
N PHE A 456 8.50 0.44 -14.80
CA PHE A 456 9.64 0.68 -13.91
C PHE A 456 10.02 2.15 -13.89
N PHE A 457 10.21 2.74 -15.06
CA PHE A 457 10.61 4.12 -15.20
C PHE A 457 9.61 5.07 -14.50
N ASN A 458 8.32 4.85 -14.75
CA ASN A 458 7.27 5.65 -14.14
C ASN A 458 7.23 5.49 -12.62
N ASN A 459 7.34 4.27 -12.10
CA ASN A 459 7.27 3.99 -10.66
C ASN A 459 8.52 4.44 -9.89
N GLU A 460 9.71 4.35 -10.51
CA GLU A 460 10.96 4.74 -9.87
C GLU A 460 11.12 6.26 -9.81
N TYR A 461 10.73 6.94 -10.89
CA TYR A 461 11.00 8.36 -11.08
C TYR A 461 9.77 9.26 -10.91
N TYR A 462 8.63 8.72 -10.47
CA TYR A 462 7.39 9.47 -10.29
C TYR A 462 7.52 10.81 -9.54
N PRO A 463 8.37 10.97 -8.50
CA PRO A 463 8.45 12.26 -7.79
C PRO A 463 9.04 13.37 -8.66
N ALA A 464 9.75 13.01 -9.73
CA ALA A 464 10.37 13.91 -10.70
C ALA A 464 9.65 13.91 -12.05
N MET A 465 8.39 13.44 -12.10
CA MET A 465 7.63 13.30 -13.34
C MET A 465 6.30 14.04 -13.23
N ILE A 466 5.94 14.77 -14.29
CA ILE A 466 4.59 15.31 -14.47
C ILE A 466 3.94 14.55 -15.63
N PRO A 467 2.88 13.76 -15.40
CA PRO A 467 2.18 13.06 -16.46
C PRO A 467 1.41 14.06 -17.35
N MET A 468 1.55 13.91 -18.66
CA MET A 468 0.88 14.70 -19.70
C MET A 468 0.26 13.75 -20.73
N ARG A 469 -0.97 13.29 -20.47
CA ARG A 469 -1.63 12.21 -21.21
C ARG A 469 -0.81 10.93 -21.19
N ASP A 470 -0.26 10.51 -22.34
CA ASP A 470 0.60 9.32 -22.49
C ASP A 470 2.11 9.63 -22.41
N ARG A 471 2.46 10.93 -22.41
CA ARG A 471 3.83 11.43 -22.28
C ARG A 471 4.11 11.98 -20.88
N VAL A 472 5.36 12.25 -20.59
CA VAL A 472 5.81 12.76 -19.28
C VAL A 472 6.77 13.92 -19.47
N VAL A 473 6.70 14.89 -18.55
CA VAL A 473 7.73 15.93 -18.39
C VAL A 473 8.65 15.49 -17.28
N MET A 474 9.96 15.41 -17.55
CA MET A 474 10.97 15.14 -16.53
C MET A 474 11.40 16.43 -15.84
N LEU A 475 11.47 16.39 -14.51
CA LEU A 475 11.98 17.47 -13.67
C LEU A 475 13.42 17.15 -13.25
N HIS A 476 14.40 17.40 -14.11
CA HIS A 476 15.80 17.00 -13.86
C HIS A 476 16.37 17.56 -12.55
N ARG A 477 16.01 18.79 -12.16
CA ARG A 477 16.43 19.35 -10.86
C ARG A 477 15.92 18.53 -9.67
N VAL A 478 14.73 17.92 -9.80
CA VAL A 478 14.17 17.06 -8.75
C VAL A 478 14.94 15.74 -8.70
N ILE A 479 15.38 15.19 -9.84
CA ILE A 479 16.27 14.02 -9.87
C ILE A 479 17.59 14.34 -9.13
N ASP A 480 18.20 15.49 -9.43
CA ASP A 480 19.44 15.92 -8.78
C ASP A 480 19.24 16.07 -7.26
N ASP A 481 18.19 16.76 -6.84
CA ASP A 481 17.82 16.90 -5.42
C ASP A 481 17.60 15.54 -4.74
N LEU A 482 16.97 14.57 -5.40
CA LEU A 482 16.75 13.22 -4.87
C LEU A 482 18.05 12.43 -4.75
N ILE A 483 19.02 12.64 -5.65
CA ILE A 483 20.36 12.04 -5.58
C ILE A 483 21.15 12.65 -4.43
N GLU A 484 21.16 13.98 -4.29
CA GLU A 484 21.83 14.67 -3.18
C GLU A 484 21.29 14.23 -1.81
N ARG A 485 20.00 13.88 -1.77
CA ARG A 485 19.32 13.37 -0.58
C ARG A 485 19.53 11.87 -0.37
N GLY A 486 20.11 11.12 -1.31
CA GLY A 486 20.34 9.66 -1.19
C GLY A 486 19.10 8.79 -1.46
N ALA A 487 18.01 9.40 -1.95
CA ALA A 487 16.81 8.69 -2.37
C ALA A 487 17.02 7.98 -3.72
N LEU A 488 17.79 8.60 -4.61
CA LEU A 488 18.27 8.03 -5.87
C LEU A 488 19.80 7.96 -5.89
N ALA A 489 20.36 7.20 -6.83
CA ALA A 489 21.81 7.08 -7.05
C ALA A 489 22.24 7.86 -8.31
N GLU A 490 23.53 8.15 -8.46
CA GLU A 490 24.08 8.75 -9.70
C GLU A 490 23.80 7.93 -10.97
N LEU A 491 23.54 6.63 -10.83
CA LEU A 491 23.13 5.80 -11.95
C LEU A 491 21.76 6.22 -12.50
N ASP A 492 20.85 6.69 -11.63
CA ASP A 492 19.48 7.03 -11.99
C ASP A 492 19.42 8.20 -12.98
N SER A 493 20.24 9.24 -12.79
CA SER A 493 20.33 10.35 -13.76
C SER A 493 20.81 9.88 -15.13
N LYS A 494 21.69 8.87 -15.18
CA LYS A 494 22.15 8.25 -16.44
C LYS A 494 21.06 7.41 -17.09
N ILE A 495 20.30 6.64 -16.30
CA ILE A 495 19.14 5.88 -16.80
C ILE A 495 18.13 6.82 -17.42
N VAL A 496 17.78 7.92 -16.74
CA VAL A 496 16.87 8.96 -17.25
C VAL A 496 17.37 9.53 -18.58
N ALA A 497 18.60 10.04 -18.63
CA ALA A 497 19.15 10.68 -19.82
C ALA A 497 19.26 9.72 -21.03
N ILE A 498 19.62 8.45 -20.80
CA ILE A 498 19.65 7.44 -21.86
C ILE A 498 18.24 7.14 -22.36
N THR A 499 17.28 6.99 -21.43
CA THR A 499 15.88 6.69 -21.78
C THR A 499 15.25 7.82 -22.60
N GLU A 500 15.48 9.09 -22.22
CA GLU A 500 15.03 10.26 -22.99
C GLU A 500 15.53 10.26 -24.43
N ARG A 501 16.77 9.79 -24.65
CA ARG A 501 17.35 9.71 -25.98
C ARG A 501 16.86 8.51 -26.80
N LEU A 502 16.66 7.35 -26.16
CA LEU A 502 16.28 6.12 -26.85
C LEU A 502 14.77 5.95 -27.03
N ALA A 503 13.96 6.64 -26.23
CA ALA A 503 12.49 6.65 -26.30
C ALA A 503 11.93 8.08 -26.23
N PRO A 504 12.31 8.98 -27.17
CA PRO A 504 11.89 10.39 -27.13
C PRO A 504 10.36 10.55 -27.16
N GLU A 505 9.62 9.60 -27.75
CA GLU A 505 8.16 9.63 -27.80
C GLU A 505 7.48 9.48 -26.43
N TRP A 506 8.22 9.08 -25.39
CA TRP A 506 7.71 9.04 -24.03
C TRP A 506 7.66 10.41 -23.35
N PHE A 507 8.36 11.39 -23.90
CA PHE A 507 8.62 12.67 -23.26
C PHE A 507 8.02 13.83 -24.05
N VAL A 508 7.67 14.90 -23.33
CA VAL A 508 7.24 16.16 -23.96
C VAL A 508 8.48 17.01 -24.20
N GLU A 509 8.68 17.48 -25.43
CA GLU A 509 9.80 18.37 -25.75
C GLU A 509 9.54 19.80 -25.21
N PRO A 510 10.59 20.54 -24.80
CA PRO A 510 10.45 21.95 -24.48
C PRO A 510 10.04 22.76 -25.72
N GLY A 511 8.73 22.97 -25.92
CA GLY A 511 8.16 23.69 -27.07
C GLY A 511 6.84 23.14 -27.60
N ASP A 512 6.41 21.96 -27.14
CA ASP A 512 5.12 21.32 -27.46
C ASP A 512 3.91 21.94 -26.73
#